data_AF-A0A669PRQ2-F1
#
_entry.id   AF-A0A669PRQ2-F1
#
_cell.length_a   1.000
_cell.length_b   1.000
_cell.length_c   1.000
_cell.angle_alpha   90.00
_cell.angle_beta   90.00
_cell.angle_gamma   90.00
#
_symmetry.space_group_name_H-M   'P 1'
#
loop_
_entity.id
_entity.type
_entity.pdbx_description
1 polymer ?
#
loop_
_entity_poly.entity_id
_entity_poly.type
_entity_poly.pdbx_seq_one_letter_code
_entity_poly.pdbx_strand_id
1 'polypeptide(L)'
;MASLPALRLTALSSAPILILQEPFPPLAAKLLAELPDEARVVAGRFPFPSWTPSSTIGQGLEQAWAYDMKEVRRMARSCTEGCAL
;
A
#
# COMPACT_ATOMS: atom_id res chain seq x y z
N MET A 1 -28.27 -52.66 18.02
CA MET A 1 -26.92 -52.07 18.09
C MET A 1 -26.57 -51.57 16.70
N ALA A 2 -26.64 -50.25 16.51
CA ALA A 2 -26.73 -49.61 15.20
C ALA A 2 -25.39 -49.54 14.45
N SER A 3 -25.50 -49.68 13.13
CA SER A 3 -24.46 -49.84 12.12
C SER A 3 -23.93 -48.48 11.64
N LEU A 4 -22.59 -48.40 11.53
CA LEU A 4 -21.69 -47.56 10.72
C LEU A 4 -22.08 -46.09 10.36
N PRO A 5 -21.16 -45.11 10.54
CA PRO A 5 -21.42 -43.70 10.25
C PRO A 5 -21.29 -43.39 8.76
N ALA A 6 -22.40 -43.06 8.11
CA ALA A 6 -22.43 -42.58 6.72
C ALA A 6 -22.11 -41.08 6.65
N LEU A 7 -20.84 -40.82 6.39
CA LEU A 7 -20.21 -39.69 5.72
C LEU A 7 -21.14 -38.87 4.78
N ARG A 8 -21.82 -37.81 5.24
CA ARG A 8 -22.37 -36.73 4.38
C ARG A 8 -22.51 -35.39 5.13
N LEU A 9 -21.50 -34.54 5.06
CA LEU A 9 -21.74 -33.10 4.97
C LEU A 9 -20.80 -32.50 3.93
N THR A 10 -21.35 -32.33 2.75
CA THR A 10 -20.77 -31.72 1.58
C THR A 10 -20.33 -30.27 1.85
N ALA A 11 -19.04 -30.03 1.63
CA ALA A 11 -18.43 -28.81 1.09
C ALA A 11 -18.88 -27.46 1.65
N LEU A 12 -18.33 -27.05 2.80
CA LEU A 12 -17.98 -25.65 2.95
C LEU A 12 -16.62 -25.43 2.27
N SER A 13 -16.66 -25.17 0.96
CA SER A 13 -15.52 -24.70 0.17
C SER A 13 -15.17 -23.27 0.57
N SER A 14 -14.82 -23.04 1.83
CA SER A 14 -14.09 -21.84 2.21
C SER A 14 -12.63 -22.21 2.20
N ALA A 15 -12.03 -22.18 1.00
CA ALA A 15 -10.59 -22.27 0.88
C ALA A 15 -9.99 -21.17 1.76
N PRO A 16 -9.04 -21.47 2.66
CA PRO A 16 -8.32 -20.42 3.35
C PRO A 16 -7.68 -19.54 2.29
N ILE A 17 -8.02 -18.25 2.27
CA ILE A 17 -7.27 -17.27 1.50
C ILE A 17 -5.88 -17.30 2.10
N LEU A 18 -4.96 -18.00 1.42
CA LEU A 18 -3.55 -17.98 1.78
C LEU A 18 -3.05 -16.60 1.35
N ILE A 19 -3.33 -15.59 2.18
CA ILE A 19 -2.62 -14.32 2.13
C ILE A 19 -1.17 -14.70 2.40
N LEU A 20 -0.35 -14.67 1.35
CA LEU A 20 1.10 -14.86 1.47
C LEU A 20 1.59 -13.83 2.47
N GLN A 21 1.90 -14.29 3.69
CA GLN A 21 2.40 -13.47 4.79
C GLN A 21 3.86 -13.09 4.57
N GLU A 22 4.21 -12.62 3.37
CA GLU A 22 5.34 -11.73 3.29
C GLU A 22 4.83 -10.36 3.71
N PRO A 23 5.36 -9.75 4.79
CA PRO A 23 5.11 -8.34 5.04
C PRO A 23 5.84 -7.59 3.93
N PHE A 24 5.24 -7.52 2.74
CA PHE A 24 5.76 -6.67 1.69
C PHE A 24 5.76 -5.27 2.29
N PRO A 25 6.94 -4.63 2.42
CA PRO A 25 6.99 -3.32 3.01
C PRO A 25 6.08 -2.40 2.20
N PRO A 26 5.40 -1.44 2.86
CA PRO A 26 4.46 -0.57 2.18
C PRO A 26 5.12 0.02 0.94
N LEU A 27 4.44 -0.01 -0.22
CA LEU A 27 5.01 0.37 -1.51
C LEU A 27 5.72 1.72 -1.44
N ALA A 28 5.17 2.68 -0.70
CA ALA A 28 5.80 3.96 -0.42
C ALA A 28 7.20 3.84 0.20
N ALA A 29 7.39 2.98 1.20
CA ALA A 29 8.70 2.78 1.83
C ALA A 29 9.72 2.20 0.84
N LYS A 30 9.28 1.26 -0.02
CA LYS A 30 10.16 0.69 -1.06
C LYS A 30 10.57 1.76 -2.06
N LEU A 31 9.62 2.55 -2.55
CA LEU A 31 9.92 3.64 -3.49
C LEU A 31 10.88 4.67 -2.89
N LEU A 32 10.74 4.99 -1.60
CA LEU A 32 11.67 5.88 -0.89
C LEU A 32 13.07 5.31 -0.74
N ALA A 33 13.20 4.00 -0.54
CA ALA A 33 14.49 3.33 -0.39
C ALA A 33 15.22 3.16 -1.74
N GLU A 34 14.48 2.83 -2.81
CA GLU A 34 15.06 2.45 -4.10
C GLU A 34 15.25 3.63 -5.07
N LEU A 35 14.42 4.69 -4.99
CA LEU A 35 14.48 5.80 -5.95
C LEU A 35 15.45 6.91 -5.52
N PRO A 36 16.18 7.56 -6.45
CA PRO A 36 16.99 8.75 -6.15
C PRO A 36 16.12 10.00 -5.90
N ASP A 37 16.71 11.08 -5.38
CA ASP A 37 16.00 12.33 -5.06
C ASP A 37 15.42 13.01 -6.32
N GLU A 38 16.07 12.87 -7.47
CA GLU A 38 15.68 13.42 -8.76
C GLU A 38 14.56 12.61 -9.45
N ALA A 39 14.15 11.47 -8.87
CA ALA A 39 13.07 10.68 -9.41
C ALA A 39 11.70 11.30 -9.13
N ARG A 40 10.75 10.99 -10.01
CA ARG A 40 9.35 11.39 -9.87
C ARG A 40 8.45 10.17 -9.95
N VAL A 41 7.63 9.98 -8.92
CA VAL A 41 6.61 8.92 -8.88
C VAL A 41 5.28 9.49 -9.35
N VAL A 42 4.61 8.79 -10.26
CA VAL A 42 3.25 9.12 -10.67
C VAL A 42 2.32 8.00 -10.23
N ALA A 43 1.30 8.32 -9.44
CA ALA A 43 0.27 7.39 -9.02
C ALA A 43 -1.05 7.77 -9.68
N GLY A 44 -1.78 6.79 -10.21
CA GLY A 44 -3.17 6.94 -10.65
C GLY A 44 -4.12 6.24 -9.68
N ARG A 45 -5.34 6.77 -9.52
CA ARG A 45 -6.44 6.25 -8.68
C ARG A 45 -6.20 6.21 -7.16
N PHE A 46 -5.00 5.83 -6.72
CA PHE A 46 -4.64 5.65 -5.32
C PHE A 46 -3.47 6.56 -4.94
N PRO A 47 -3.73 7.73 -4.33
CA PRO A 47 -2.66 8.58 -3.84
C PRO A 47 -1.98 7.96 -2.63
N PHE A 48 -0.70 8.30 -2.43
CA PHE A 48 0.01 7.95 -1.21
C PHE A 48 -0.38 8.93 -0.08
N PRO A 49 -1.00 8.47 1.02
CA PRO A 49 -1.54 9.36 2.06
C PRO A 49 -0.46 10.10 2.86
N SER A 50 0.73 9.51 2.98
CA SER A 50 1.86 10.11 3.70
C SER A 50 2.70 11.05 2.83
N TRP A 51 2.38 11.20 1.55
CA TRP A 51 3.18 11.99 0.60
C TRP A 51 2.37 13.18 0.09
N THR A 52 3.04 14.33 0.05
CA THR A 52 2.44 15.55 -0.53
C THR A 52 2.68 15.56 -2.04
N PRO A 53 1.62 15.55 -2.88
CA PRO A 53 1.78 15.62 -4.33
C PRO A 53 2.29 17.00 -4.76
N SER A 54 3.27 17.03 -5.65
CA SER A 54 3.77 18.25 -6.28
C SER A 54 2.80 18.77 -7.36
N SER A 55 2.09 17.86 -8.02
CA SER A 55 1.08 18.20 -9.03
C SER A 55 0.02 17.12 -9.08
N THR A 56 -1.21 17.52 -9.38
CA THR A 56 -2.35 16.61 -9.56
C THR A 56 -3.02 16.93 -10.89
N ILE A 57 -3.35 15.92 -11.68
CA ILE A 57 -3.96 16.07 -13.01
C ILE A 57 -5.18 15.13 -13.09
N GLY A 58 -6.25 15.56 -13.75
CA GLY A 58 -7.48 14.78 -13.90
C GLY A 58 -8.44 14.97 -12.71
N GLN A 59 -9.55 14.23 -12.74
CA GLN A 59 -10.59 14.29 -11.71
C GLN A 59 -11.17 12.89 -11.43
N GLY A 60 -11.53 12.64 -10.17
CA GLY A 60 -12.15 11.38 -9.76
C GLY A 60 -11.27 10.16 -10.02
N LEU A 61 -11.79 9.17 -10.75
CA LEU A 61 -11.10 7.91 -11.08
C LEU A 61 -9.93 8.08 -12.05
N GLU A 62 -9.92 9.17 -12.82
CA GLU A 62 -8.87 9.49 -13.79
C GLU A 62 -7.81 10.42 -13.18
N GLN A 63 -7.92 10.70 -11.87
CA GLN A 63 -6.98 11.57 -11.19
C GLN A 63 -5.63 10.87 -10.98
N ALA A 64 -4.57 11.60 -11.32
CA ALA A 64 -3.19 11.20 -11.15
C ALA A 64 -2.43 12.23 -10.30
N TRP A 65 -1.51 11.74 -9.48
CA TRP A 65 -0.68 12.53 -8.58
C TRP A 65 0.78 12.31 -8.90
N ALA A 66 1.53 13.40 -9.02
CA ALA A 66 2.97 13.37 -9.20
C ALA A 66 3.67 13.75 -7.90
N TYR A 67 4.66 12.96 -7.51
CA TYR A 67 5.44 13.12 -6.28
C TYR A 67 6.91 13.26 -6.63
N ASP A 68 7.53 14.32 -6.13
CA ASP A 68 8.96 14.57 -6.27
C ASP A 68 9.70 13.95 -5.08
N MET A 69 10.60 12.99 -5.34
CA MET A 69 11.18 12.19 -4.25
C MET A 69 12.00 13.03 -3.27
N LYS A 70 12.68 14.08 -3.77
CA LYS A 70 13.36 15.07 -2.95
C LYS A 70 12.45 15.75 -1.94
N GLU A 71 11.25 16.14 -2.37
CA GLU A 71 10.28 16.82 -1.51
C GLU A 71 9.67 15.86 -0.50
N VAL A 72 9.27 14.66 -0.96
CA VAL A 72 8.73 13.62 -0.09
C VAL A 72 9.71 13.27 1.03
N ARG A 73 11.00 13.12 0.71
CA ARG A 73 12.05 12.87 1.70
C ARG A 73 12.27 14.03 2.66
N ARG A 74 12.18 15.28 2.17
CA ARG A 74 12.26 16.47 3.04
C ARG A 74 11.12 16.47 4.06
N MET A 75 9.90 16.20 3.62
CA MET A 75 8.72 16.16 4.49
C MET A 75 8.77 14.99 5.49
N ALA A 76 9.27 13.84 5.06
CA ALA A 76 9.49 12.69 5.95
C ALA A 76 10.46 13.03 7.09
N ARG A 77 11.53 13.81 6.80
CA ARG A 77 12.50 14.26 7.81
C ARG A 77 11.95 15.36 8.72
N SER A 78 11.20 16.33 8.19
CA SER A 78 10.66 17.43 9.00
C SER A 78 9.65 16.97 10.06
N CYS A 79 8.97 15.84 9.85
CA CYS A 79 8.10 15.24 10.87
C CYS A 79 8.91 14.70 12.06
N THR A 80 10.14 14.22 11.85
CA THR A 80 11.03 13.73 12.91
C THR A 80 11.54 14.87 13.80
N GLU A 81 11.61 16.09 13.28
CA GLU A 81 12.15 17.26 14.00
C GLU A 81 11.06 18.12 14.68
N GLY A 82 9.78 17.90 14.36
CA GLY A 82 8.65 18.71 14.85
C GLY A 82 7.83 18.10 15.99
N CYS A 83 8.13 16.88 16.45
CA CYS A 83 7.35 16.21 17.52
C CYS A 83 7.95 16.38 18.93
N ALA A 84 8.99 17.20 19.07
CA ALA A 84 9.65 17.50 20.34
C ALA A 84 9.34 18.93 20.81
N LEU A 85 8.06 19.22 21.09
CA LEU A 85 7.64 20.38 21.90
C LEU A 85 6.47 19.98 22.79
#